data_AF-W4S3A2-F1
#
_entry.id   AF-W4S3A2-F1
#
_cell.length_a   1.000
_cell.length_b   1.000
_cell.length_c   1.000
_cell.angle_alpha   90.00
_cell.angle_beta   90.00
_cell.angle_gamma   90.00
#
_symmetry.space_group_name_H-M   'P 1'
#
loop_
_entity.id
_entity.type
_entity.pdbx_description
1 polymer ?
#
loop_
_entity_poly.entity_id
_entity_poly.type
_entity_poly.pdbx_seq_one_letter_code
_entity_poly.pdbx_strand_id
1 'polypeptide(L)'
;MSNESFRKCPRALTILGAAALTSLLLATPAFAGEVYLDGLATAQTHQKFIVTYKDGSTALASPTALSTSLRTAARAVPAKAGKALGLNSVRRLALGPELVKADRALDRAEAETLMRQLASDPNVQSVEVDQILHATLTPNDTRLSEQWAFGTTNAGLNIRPAWDKATGANVVVAVIDTGITTHADLNANILPGYDFISDAATARDGNGRDSNPADEGDWYAANECVTGILAANSSWHGTHVAGTVAAVTNNTTGVAGTAYNAKVVPVRVLGKCGGSRCRISPTPSSGPPAAASAAFRPMPIRPR
;
A
#
# COMPACT_ATOMS: atom_id res chain seq x y z
N MET A 1 -77.81 39.78 33.29
CA MET A 1 -78.45 38.67 32.56
C MET A 1 -77.94 38.71 31.13
N SER A 2 -77.41 37.58 30.67
CA SER A 2 -77.44 37.15 29.27
C SER A 2 -76.78 38.00 28.18
N ASN A 3 -75.85 37.33 27.50
CA ASN A 3 -75.71 37.24 26.05
C ASN A 3 -75.32 38.47 25.19
N GLU A 4 -74.13 38.28 24.60
CA GLU A 4 -73.91 38.07 23.15
C GLU A 4 -73.22 39.15 22.30
N SER A 5 -72.43 38.58 21.38
CA SER A 5 -72.11 39.04 20.02
C SER A 5 -70.83 39.86 19.77
N PHE A 6 -69.74 39.10 19.61
CA PHE A 6 -68.87 39.04 18.41
C PHE A 6 -69.04 40.06 17.27
N ARG A 7 -67.91 40.71 16.89
CA ARG A 7 -67.20 40.66 15.56
C ARG A 7 -66.55 42.00 15.19
N LYS A 8 -65.21 42.02 15.08
CA LYS A 8 -64.41 42.25 13.83
C LYS A 8 -62.97 42.66 14.16
N CYS A 9 -62.03 41.94 13.54
CA CYS A 9 -60.60 42.27 13.31
C CYS A 9 -60.50 43.28 12.12
N PRO A 10 -59.33 43.80 11.65
CA PRO A 10 -57.93 43.50 12.02
C PRO A 10 -56.89 44.68 11.93
N ARG A 11 -55.59 44.32 12.02
CA ARG A 11 -54.33 45.01 11.58
C ARG A 11 -53.68 45.97 12.60
N ALA A 12 -52.35 46.06 12.77
CA ALA A 12 -51.15 45.37 12.28
C ALA A 12 -49.89 45.93 13.03
N LEU A 13 -48.73 45.29 12.80
CA LEU A 13 -47.34 45.85 12.77
C LEU A 13 -46.41 45.77 14.03
N THR A 14 -45.44 44.86 13.88
CA THR A 14 -44.03 44.68 14.35
C THR A 14 -43.29 45.75 15.18
N ILE A 15 -42.37 45.30 16.07
CA ILE A 15 -40.93 45.69 16.17
C ILE A 15 -40.12 44.61 16.96
N LEU A 16 -38.83 44.50 16.60
CA LEU A 16 -37.76 43.56 16.98
C LEU A 16 -37.48 43.36 18.49
N GLY A 17 -37.06 42.15 18.86
CA GLY A 17 -36.36 41.84 20.11
C GLY A 17 -35.05 41.07 19.83
N ALA A 18 -33.93 41.61 20.31
CA ALA A 18 -32.58 41.07 20.14
C ALA A 18 -32.34 39.82 21.00
N ALA A 19 -31.76 38.77 20.40
CA ALA A 19 -31.33 37.56 21.09
C ALA A 19 -29.83 37.63 21.42
N ALA A 20 -29.50 37.49 22.70
CA ALA A 20 -28.11 37.36 23.17
C ALA A 20 -27.57 35.96 22.82
N LEU A 21 -26.55 35.89 21.97
CA LEU A 21 -25.77 34.67 21.74
C LEU A 21 -24.69 34.54 22.82
N THR A 22 -24.86 33.58 23.73
CA THR A 22 -23.77 33.07 24.57
C THR A 22 -22.87 32.14 23.75
N SER A 23 -21.71 32.64 23.33
CA SER A 23 -20.66 31.85 22.69
C SER A 23 -19.95 30.97 23.72
N LEU A 24 -20.17 29.66 23.64
CA LEU A 24 -19.44 28.65 24.41
C LEU A 24 -18.05 28.46 23.77
N LEU A 25 -17.00 29.04 24.36
CA LEU A 25 -15.62 28.76 23.98
C LEU A 25 -15.27 27.30 24.29
N LEU A 26 -15.23 26.46 23.26
CA LEU A 26 -14.55 25.17 23.30
C LEU A 26 -13.04 25.45 23.36
N ALA A 27 -12.48 25.53 24.58
CA ALA A 27 -11.03 25.53 24.76
C ALA A 27 -10.50 24.16 24.30
N THR A 28 -9.92 24.11 23.10
CA THR A 28 -9.10 22.97 22.69
C THR A 28 -7.95 22.85 23.68
N PRO A 29 -7.68 21.68 24.29
CA PRO A 29 -6.51 21.52 25.13
C PRO A 29 -5.28 21.83 24.28
N ALA A 30 -4.59 22.93 24.61
CA ALA A 30 -3.34 23.28 23.98
C ALA A 30 -2.31 22.24 24.42
N PHE A 31 -1.90 21.36 23.52
CA PHE A 31 -0.74 20.51 23.74
C PHE A 31 0.51 21.40 23.79
N ALA A 32 1.40 21.12 24.74
CA ALA A 32 2.63 21.88 24.90
C ALA A 32 3.81 21.30 24.10
N GLY A 33 3.66 20.05 23.60
CA GLY A 33 4.57 19.35 22.69
C GLY A 33 3.83 18.62 21.56
N GLU A 34 4.57 18.16 20.56
CA GLU A 34 4.07 17.44 19.38
C GLU A 34 3.83 15.95 19.68
N VAL A 35 2.82 15.36 19.02
CA VAL A 35 2.49 13.93 19.16
C VAL A 35 2.51 13.27 17.79
N TYR A 36 3.41 12.31 17.58
CA TYR A 36 3.53 11.57 16.31
C TYR A 36 2.79 10.23 16.41
N LEU A 37 1.55 10.20 15.90
CA LEU A 37 0.66 9.03 16.02
C LEU A 37 0.82 8.00 14.90
N ASP A 38 1.57 8.32 13.83
CA ASP A 38 1.72 7.42 12.66
C ASP A 38 2.26 6.05 13.07
N GLY A 39 3.10 6.02 14.11
CA GLY A 39 3.64 4.78 14.62
C GLY A 39 2.67 3.88 15.35
N LEU A 40 1.48 4.35 15.72
CA LEU A 40 0.46 3.50 16.33
C LEU A 40 -0.21 2.55 15.34
N ALA A 41 -0.03 2.75 14.04
CA ALA A 41 -0.54 1.84 13.01
C ALA A 41 0.33 0.59 12.81
N THR A 42 1.55 0.56 13.37
CA THR A 42 2.56 -0.47 13.03
C THR A 42 2.46 -1.75 13.87
N ALA A 43 1.72 -1.74 14.98
CA ALA A 43 1.55 -2.91 15.84
C ALA A 43 0.16 -2.90 16.51
N GLN A 44 -0.30 -4.08 16.93
CA GLN A 44 -1.55 -4.23 17.71
C GLN A 44 -1.41 -3.71 19.14
N THR A 45 -0.18 -3.71 19.67
CA THR A 45 0.12 -3.25 21.02
C THR A 45 1.45 -2.52 21.08
N HIS A 46 1.56 -1.55 21.99
CA HIS A 46 2.72 -0.69 22.17
C HIS A 46 3.15 -0.71 23.65
N GLN A 47 4.45 -0.72 23.91
CA GLN A 47 4.97 -0.74 25.28
C GLN A 47 6.11 0.26 25.51
N LYS A 48 6.74 0.74 24.45
CA LYS A 48 7.90 1.62 24.53
C LYS A 48 7.62 2.91 23.77
N PHE A 49 8.06 4.03 24.34
CA PHE A 49 7.79 5.37 23.86
C PHE A 49 9.08 6.18 23.91
N ILE A 50 9.29 7.02 22.92
CA ILE A 50 10.40 7.96 22.87
C ILE A 50 9.83 9.33 23.21
N VAL A 51 10.34 9.94 24.28
CA VAL A 51 9.90 11.24 24.77
C VAL A 51 11.06 12.23 24.66
N THR A 52 10.90 13.23 23.81
CA THR A 52 11.87 14.33 23.69
C THR A 52 11.43 15.46 24.61
N TYR A 53 12.33 15.90 25.48
CA TYR A 53 12.10 17.04 26.37
C TYR A 53 12.78 18.29 25.81
N LYS A 54 12.20 19.47 26.07
CA LYS A 54 12.79 20.76 25.73
C LYS A 54 14.10 20.97 26.50
N ASP A 55 15.05 21.64 25.86
CA ASP A 55 16.33 22.00 26.47
C ASP A 55 16.13 22.79 27.76
N GLY A 56 16.93 22.46 28.78
CA GLY A 56 16.85 23.11 30.10
C GLY A 56 15.63 22.72 30.95
N SER A 57 14.82 21.74 30.52
CA SER A 57 13.67 21.29 31.32
C SER A 57 14.06 20.66 32.66
N THR A 58 13.20 20.81 33.65
CA THR A 58 13.39 20.24 35.00
C THR A 58 13.42 18.71 34.99
N ALA A 59 12.71 18.08 34.04
CA ALA A 59 12.74 16.64 33.81
C ALA A 59 14.13 16.15 33.36
N LEU A 60 14.88 16.97 32.62
CA LEU A 60 16.27 16.65 32.24
C LEU A 60 17.26 16.87 33.39
N ALA A 61 16.91 17.75 34.34
CA ALA A 61 17.77 18.15 35.46
C ALA A 61 17.60 17.29 36.74
N SER A 62 16.48 16.57 36.89
CA SER A 62 16.21 15.77 38.10
C SER A 62 15.47 14.45 37.79
N PRO A 63 16.05 13.29 38.16
CA PRO A 63 15.38 12.00 38.06
C PRO A 63 14.03 11.95 38.81
N THR A 64 13.92 12.68 39.92
CA THR A 64 12.69 12.77 40.71
C THR A 64 11.60 13.51 39.93
N ALA A 65 11.94 14.62 39.27
CA ALA A 65 11.00 15.37 38.43
C ALA A 65 10.50 14.53 37.26
N LEU A 66 11.41 13.83 36.57
CA LEU A 66 11.06 12.89 35.49
C LEU A 66 10.10 11.80 35.97
N SER A 67 10.43 11.13 37.09
CA SER A 67 9.56 10.09 37.66
C SER A 67 8.17 10.60 38.06
N THR A 68 8.06 11.88 38.40
CA THR A 68 6.79 12.52 38.79
C THR A 68 5.96 12.87 37.56
N SER A 69 6.59 13.39 36.51
CA SER A 69 5.95 13.62 35.21
C SER A 69 5.40 12.32 34.63
N LEU A 70 6.21 11.25 34.58
CA LEU A 70 5.78 9.93 34.10
C LEU A 70 4.61 9.35 34.92
N ARG A 71 4.66 9.44 36.25
CA ARG A 71 3.56 8.98 37.12
C ARG A 71 2.28 9.81 36.91
N THR A 72 2.40 11.08 36.58
CA THR A 72 1.26 11.95 36.28
C THR A 72 0.63 11.54 34.96
N ALA A 73 1.45 11.30 33.92
CA ALA A 73 0.96 10.86 32.63
C ALA A 73 0.30 9.48 32.67
N ALA A 74 0.86 8.56 33.46
CA ALA A 74 0.33 7.21 33.61
C ALA A 74 -1.10 7.16 34.19
N ARG A 75 -1.52 8.18 34.94
CA ARG A 75 -2.87 8.26 35.55
C ARG A 75 -3.98 8.52 34.54
N ALA A 76 -3.66 9.07 33.36
CA ALA A 76 -4.64 9.29 32.31
C ALA A 76 -5.06 7.98 31.61
N VAL A 77 -4.23 6.93 31.71
CA VAL A 77 -4.55 5.62 31.13
C VAL A 77 -5.33 4.80 32.16
N PRO A 78 -6.49 4.21 31.79
CA PRO A 78 -7.28 3.39 32.70
C PRO A 78 -6.49 2.24 33.35
N ALA A 79 -6.77 2.00 34.62
CA ALA A 79 -6.26 0.83 35.33
C ALA A 79 -6.84 -0.45 34.71
N LYS A 80 -6.01 -1.49 34.60
CA LYS A 80 -6.41 -2.80 34.07
C LYS A 80 -6.12 -3.86 35.10
N ALA A 81 -7.09 -4.74 35.35
CA ALA A 81 -7.02 -5.75 36.42
C ALA A 81 -6.68 -5.14 37.81
N GLY A 82 -7.24 -3.96 38.12
CA GLY A 82 -7.01 -3.28 39.40
C GLY A 82 -5.62 -2.64 39.56
N LYS A 83 -4.77 -2.71 38.53
CA LYS A 83 -3.41 -2.13 38.55
C LYS A 83 -3.35 -0.87 37.69
N ALA A 84 -2.88 0.23 38.27
CA ALA A 84 -2.55 1.45 37.52
C ALA A 84 -1.36 1.21 36.59
N LEU A 85 -1.29 1.96 35.48
CA LEU A 85 -0.17 1.88 34.56
C LEU A 85 1.13 2.31 35.25
N GLY A 86 2.17 1.51 35.13
CA GLY A 86 3.53 1.88 35.52
C GLY A 86 4.32 2.37 34.31
N LEU A 87 5.02 3.49 34.43
CA LEU A 87 5.95 3.99 33.43
C LEU A 87 7.34 4.13 34.03
N ASN A 88 8.33 3.56 33.35
CA ASN A 88 9.73 3.62 33.78
C ASN A 88 10.60 4.21 32.68
N SER A 89 11.48 5.13 33.06
CA SER A 89 12.63 5.52 32.24
C SER A 89 13.57 4.34 32.12
N VAL A 90 13.86 3.92 30.88
CA VAL A 90 14.81 2.84 30.61
C VAL A 90 16.21 3.42 30.46
N ARG A 91 16.36 4.43 29.61
CA ARG A 91 17.61 5.14 29.35
C ARG A 91 17.36 6.40 28.54
N ARG A 92 18.31 7.33 28.62
CA ARG A 92 18.46 8.41 27.64
C ARG A 92 19.14 7.91 26.37
N LEU A 93 18.65 8.33 25.21
CA LEU A 93 19.19 8.02 23.89
C LEU A 93 20.28 9.02 23.51
N ALA A 94 21.12 8.66 22.53
CA ALA A 94 22.34 9.40 22.16
C ALA A 94 22.10 10.87 21.76
N LEU A 95 20.90 11.21 21.32
CA LEU A 95 20.54 12.56 20.86
C LEU A 95 19.66 13.33 21.86
N GLY A 96 19.47 12.82 23.08
CA GLY A 96 18.70 13.50 24.14
C GLY A 96 17.34 12.92 24.52
N PRO A 97 16.56 12.26 23.63
CA PRO A 97 15.26 11.70 24.02
C PRO A 97 15.36 10.62 25.09
N GLU A 98 14.30 10.47 25.86
CA GLU A 98 14.18 9.46 26.90
C GLU A 98 13.34 8.27 26.41
N LEU A 99 13.88 7.06 26.52
CA LEU A 99 13.12 5.83 26.26
C LEU A 99 12.31 5.47 27.50
N VAL A 100 10.99 5.56 27.38
CA VAL A 100 10.03 5.23 28.44
C VAL A 100 9.37 3.90 28.12
N LYS A 101 9.28 3.01 29.11
CA LYS A 101 8.61 1.72 28.98
C LYS A 101 7.43 1.60 29.94
N ALA A 102 6.29 1.19 29.39
CA ALA A 102 5.12 0.79 30.15
C ALA A 102 5.29 -0.61 30.75
N ASP A 103 4.79 -0.82 31.96
CA ASP A 103 4.85 -2.10 32.66
C ASP A 103 3.91 -3.17 32.07
N ARG A 104 2.99 -2.76 31.19
CA ARG A 104 2.12 -3.62 30.38
C ARG A 104 2.04 -3.13 28.94
N ALA A 105 1.65 -4.02 28.04
CA ALA A 105 1.30 -3.65 26.68
C ALA A 105 0.02 -2.78 26.68
N LEU A 106 0.04 -1.72 25.88
CA LEU A 106 -1.07 -0.81 25.65
C LEU A 106 -1.65 -1.07 24.26
N ASP A 107 -2.96 -1.07 24.12
CA ASP A 107 -3.59 -1.02 22.79
C ASP A 107 -3.44 0.37 22.14
N ARG A 108 -3.92 0.53 20.91
CA ARG A 108 -3.83 1.80 20.16
C ARG A 108 -4.45 2.98 20.91
N ALA A 109 -5.62 2.80 21.52
CA ALA A 109 -6.34 3.89 22.19
C ALA A 109 -5.67 4.27 23.51
N GLU A 110 -5.22 3.28 24.27
CA GLU A 110 -4.44 3.47 25.51
C GLU A 110 -3.10 4.17 25.22
N ALA A 111 -2.40 3.76 24.17
CA ALA A 111 -1.13 4.34 23.76
C ALA A 111 -1.31 5.79 23.28
N GLU A 112 -2.32 6.07 22.45
CA GLU A 112 -2.65 7.45 22.04
C GLU A 112 -2.97 8.34 23.25
N THR A 113 -3.76 7.84 24.19
CA THR A 113 -4.10 8.55 25.44
C THR A 113 -2.85 8.89 26.23
N LEU A 114 -1.95 7.92 26.40
CA LEU A 114 -0.68 8.13 27.08
C LEU A 114 0.18 9.20 26.38
N MET A 115 0.33 9.09 25.06
CA MET A 115 1.18 10.00 24.28
C MET A 115 0.67 11.44 24.33
N ARG A 116 -0.65 11.62 24.21
CA ARG A 116 -1.30 12.93 24.36
C ARG A 116 -1.11 13.48 25.77
N GLN A 117 -1.20 12.64 26.79
CA GLN A 117 -0.98 13.07 28.17
C GLN A 117 0.48 13.47 28.42
N LEU A 118 1.46 12.72 27.89
CA LEU A 118 2.87 13.09 27.97
C LEU A 118 3.13 14.44 27.29
N ALA A 119 2.55 14.67 26.10
CA ALA A 119 2.68 15.94 25.38
C ALA A 119 1.92 17.12 25.99
N SER A 120 1.09 16.89 27.01
CA SER A 120 0.48 17.97 27.80
C SER A 120 1.45 18.59 28.80
N ASP A 121 2.56 17.93 29.12
CA ASP A 121 3.61 18.49 29.98
C ASP A 121 4.36 19.61 29.24
N PRO A 122 4.43 20.85 29.78
CA PRO A 122 5.15 21.96 29.17
C PRO A 122 6.63 21.68 28.83
N ASN A 123 7.24 20.74 29.55
CA ASN A 123 8.63 20.34 29.35
C ASN A 123 8.83 19.38 28.18
N VAL A 124 7.77 18.77 27.65
CA VAL A 124 7.85 17.80 26.55
C VAL A 124 7.82 18.55 25.22
N GLN A 125 8.77 18.22 24.35
CA GLN A 125 8.85 18.71 22.97
C GLN A 125 8.11 17.79 22.02
N SER A 126 8.33 16.47 22.11
CA SER A 126 7.65 15.50 21.26
C SER A 126 7.51 14.12 21.90
N VAL A 127 6.51 13.37 21.46
CA VAL A 127 6.26 11.98 21.88
C VAL A 127 5.95 11.10 20.67
N GLU A 128 6.63 9.96 20.60
CA GLU A 128 6.39 8.91 19.61
C GLU A 128 6.51 7.52 20.23
N VAL A 129 6.05 6.48 19.52
CA VAL A 129 6.28 5.08 19.93
C VAL A 129 7.64 4.59 19.45
N ASP A 130 8.33 3.81 20.28
CA ASP A 130 9.55 3.09 19.87
C ASP A 130 9.12 1.90 18.99
N GLN A 131 9.44 1.99 17.71
CA GLN A 131 9.08 0.97 16.72
C GLN A 131 10.17 -0.10 16.64
N ILE A 132 9.76 -1.36 16.58
CA ILE A 132 10.68 -2.43 16.16
C ILE A 132 10.82 -2.33 14.64
N LEU A 133 12.00 -1.92 14.19
CA LEU A 133 12.38 -1.95 12.78
C LEU A 133 12.89 -3.36 12.43
N HIS A 134 12.35 -3.95 11.38
CA HIS A 134 12.82 -5.23 10.84
C HIS A 134 13.80 -4.99 9.68
N ALA A 135 14.73 -5.92 9.46
CA ALA A 135 15.61 -5.89 8.30
C ALA A 135 14.79 -5.96 7.01
N THR A 136 14.99 -5.00 6.11
CA THR A 136 14.32 -4.93 4.80
C THR A 136 14.67 -6.15 3.96
N LEU A 137 13.66 -6.81 3.40
CA LEU A 137 13.83 -7.92 2.49
C LEU A 137 14.64 -7.45 1.26
N THR A 138 15.86 -7.95 1.14
CA THR A 138 16.74 -7.67 0.01
C THR A 138 16.94 -8.98 -0.75
N PRO A 139 16.35 -9.11 -1.95
CA PRO A 139 16.55 -10.31 -2.73
C PRO A 139 18.00 -10.59 -3.09
N ASN A 140 18.34 -11.88 -3.28
CA ASN A 140 19.72 -12.33 -3.52
C ASN A 140 20.10 -12.47 -5.01
N ASP A 141 19.28 -11.93 -5.91
CA ASP A 141 19.41 -12.03 -7.36
C ASP A 141 20.62 -11.22 -7.86
N THR A 142 21.46 -11.83 -8.71
CA THR A 142 22.81 -11.33 -9.04
C THR A 142 22.84 -9.97 -9.75
N ARG A 143 21.76 -9.61 -10.43
CA ARG A 143 21.62 -8.36 -11.21
C ARG A 143 20.63 -7.37 -10.56
N LEU A 144 20.16 -7.62 -9.34
CA LEU A 144 19.25 -6.70 -8.63
C LEU A 144 19.84 -5.28 -8.47
N SER A 145 21.16 -5.18 -8.34
CA SER A 145 21.86 -3.89 -8.23
C SER A 145 21.71 -3.01 -9.48
N GLU A 146 21.48 -3.62 -10.65
CA GLU A 146 21.29 -2.93 -11.94
C GLU A 146 19.85 -2.42 -12.11
N GLN A 147 18.89 -2.97 -11.35
CA GLN A 147 17.48 -2.56 -11.37
C GLN A 147 17.24 -1.31 -10.51
N TRP A 148 17.84 -0.19 -10.92
CA TRP A 148 17.75 1.11 -10.23
C TRP A 148 16.29 1.56 -10.03
N ALA A 149 15.39 1.22 -10.96
CA ALA A 149 13.98 1.58 -10.90
C ALA A 149 13.24 0.97 -9.70
N PHE A 150 13.76 -0.10 -9.09
CA PHE A 150 13.18 -0.71 -7.89
C PHE A 150 13.62 -0.03 -6.59
N GLY A 151 14.61 0.86 -6.67
CA GLY A 151 15.13 1.61 -5.53
C GLY A 151 14.19 2.68 -5.00
N THR A 152 14.73 3.48 -4.07
CA THR A 152 14.00 4.52 -3.32
C THR A 152 14.44 5.94 -3.67
N THR A 153 15.18 6.11 -4.76
CA THR A 153 15.54 7.44 -5.27
C THR A 153 14.31 8.12 -5.87
N ASN A 154 14.38 9.42 -6.16
CA ASN A 154 13.27 10.16 -6.77
C ASN A 154 12.83 9.60 -8.14
N ALA A 155 13.67 8.82 -8.82
CA ALA A 155 13.35 8.15 -10.08
C ALA A 155 12.88 6.69 -9.87
N GLY A 156 12.94 6.17 -8.65
CA GLY A 156 12.56 4.81 -8.30
C GLY A 156 11.08 4.69 -7.96
N LEU A 157 10.57 3.47 -8.09
CA LEU A 157 9.18 3.11 -7.81
C LEU A 157 8.93 2.71 -6.34
N ASN A 158 9.95 2.79 -5.47
CA ASN A 158 9.89 2.35 -4.08
C ASN A 158 9.45 0.87 -3.93
N ILE A 159 9.91 0.01 -4.83
CA ILE A 159 9.56 -1.42 -4.80
C ILE A 159 10.24 -2.14 -3.63
N ARG A 160 11.52 -1.85 -3.35
CA ARG A 160 12.26 -2.54 -2.28
C ARG A 160 11.56 -2.46 -0.90
N PRO A 161 11.12 -1.29 -0.41
CA PRO A 161 10.34 -1.22 0.82
C PRO A 161 8.93 -1.81 0.71
N ALA A 162 8.38 -1.94 -0.50
CA ALA A 162 7.05 -2.53 -0.70
C ALA A 162 7.07 -4.04 -0.47
N TRP A 163 8.18 -4.72 -0.76
CA TRP A 163 8.33 -6.16 -0.55
C TRP A 163 8.22 -6.60 0.92
N ASP A 164 8.54 -5.70 1.85
CA ASP A 164 8.31 -5.94 3.29
C ASP A 164 6.81 -6.05 3.64
N LYS A 165 5.94 -5.54 2.76
CA LYS A 165 4.48 -5.50 2.96
C LYS A 165 3.74 -6.48 2.05
N ALA A 166 4.15 -6.57 0.78
CA ALA A 166 3.49 -7.41 -0.21
C ALA A 166 4.44 -7.79 -1.35
N THR A 167 4.28 -9.00 -1.85
CA THR A 167 5.12 -9.59 -2.91
C THR A 167 4.29 -10.10 -4.09
N GLY A 168 2.96 -9.91 -4.06
CA GLY A 168 2.03 -10.35 -5.11
C GLY A 168 1.52 -11.78 -4.96
N ALA A 169 1.71 -12.44 -3.81
CA ALA A 169 1.21 -13.80 -3.58
C ALA A 169 -0.30 -13.92 -3.87
N ASN A 170 -0.69 -15.00 -4.56
CA ASN A 170 -2.06 -15.29 -5.00
C ASN A 170 -2.65 -14.29 -6.01
N VAL A 171 -1.82 -13.46 -6.64
CA VAL A 171 -2.25 -12.58 -7.74
C VAL A 171 -1.84 -13.20 -9.08
N VAL A 172 -2.74 -13.12 -10.06
CA VAL A 172 -2.46 -13.49 -11.45
C VAL A 172 -2.50 -12.23 -12.31
N VAL A 173 -1.45 -12.00 -13.09
CA VAL A 173 -1.32 -10.85 -14.00
C VAL A 173 -1.29 -11.36 -15.44
N ALA A 174 -2.18 -10.85 -16.29
CA ALA A 174 -2.12 -11.14 -17.72
C ALA A 174 -1.19 -10.14 -18.41
N VAL A 175 -0.22 -10.63 -19.19
CA VAL A 175 0.68 -9.81 -20.02
C VAL A 175 0.24 -9.95 -21.48
N ILE A 176 -0.34 -8.88 -22.03
CA ILE A 176 -0.87 -8.82 -23.39
C ILE A 176 0.20 -8.24 -24.31
N ASP A 177 0.98 -9.10 -24.96
CA ASP A 177 2.26 -8.70 -25.59
C ASP A 177 2.70 -9.65 -26.73
N THR A 178 4.01 -9.72 -27.03
CA THR A 178 4.61 -10.58 -28.09
C THR A 178 4.60 -12.08 -27.80
N GLY A 179 4.21 -12.45 -26.57
CA GLY A 179 4.26 -13.82 -26.07
C GLY A 179 5.31 -13.97 -24.99
N ILE A 180 5.79 -15.20 -24.81
CA ILE A 180 6.76 -15.55 -23.78
C ILE A 180 7.82 -16.51 -24.32
N THR A 181 9.06 -16.31 -23.92
CA THR A 181 10.15 -17.26 -24.19
C THR A 181 10.39 -18.15 -22.97
N THR A 182 10.84 -19.39 -23.20
CA THR A 182 11.33 -20.24 -22.12
C THR A 182 12.59 -19.61 -21.52
N HIS A 183 12.53 -19.19 -20.25
CA HIS A 183 13.61 -18.50 -19.57
C HIS A 183 13.77 -19.00 -18.14
N ALA A 184 14.99 -19.37 -17.76
CA ALA A 184 15.28 -19.97 -16.44
C ALA A 184 14.81 -19.09 -15.27
N ASP A 185 14.90 -17.78 -15.45
CA ASP A 185 14.52 -16.77 -14.44
C ASP A 185 13.04 -16.36 -14.48
N LEU A 186 12.21 -17.09 -15.23
CA LEU A 186 10.80 -16.72 -15.43
C LEU A 186 9.86 -17.93 -15.42
N ASN A 187 10.31 -19.08 -15.93
CA ASN A 187 9.49 -20.29 -16.12
C ASN A 187 8.67 -20.70 -14.88
N ALA A 188 9.22 -20.57 -13.68
CA ALA A 188 8.51 -20.96 -12.46
C ALA A 188 7.31 -20.05 -12.13
N ASN A 189 7.25 -18.85 -12.69
CA ASN A 189 6.20 -17.86 -12.48
C ASN A 189 5.23 -17.71 -13.66
N ILE A 190 5.44 -18.45 -14.75
CA ILE A 190 4.54 -18.44 -15.92
C ILE A 190 3.48 -19.54 -15.78
N LEU A 191 2.23 -19.16 -16.03
CA LEU A 191 1.10 -20.07 -16.21
C LEU A 191 0.83 -20.30 -17.70
N PRO A 192 0.08 -21.37 -18.06
CA PRO A 192 -0.42 -21.52 -19.41
C PRO A 192 -1.19 -20.28 -19.87
N GLY A 193 -0.97 -19.89 -21.12
CA GLY A 193 -1.60 -18.74 -21.74
C GLY A 193 -2.27 -19.08 -23.06
N TYR A 194 -2.39 -18.10 -23.95
CA TYR A 194 -3.04 -18.30 -25.25
C TYR A 194 -2.51 -17.34 -26.31
N ASP A 195 -2.47 -17.81 -27.56
CA ASP A 195 -2.13 -17.03 -28.74
C ASP A 195 -3.37 -16.58 -29.51
N PHE A 196 -3.53 -15.26 -29.64
CA PHE A 196 -4.65 -14.62 -30.32
C PHE A 196 -4.29 -14.10 -31.73
N ILE A 197 -3.05 -14.24 -32.17
CA ILE A 197 -2.61 -13.92 -33.53
C ILE A 197 -3.29 -14.90 -34.49
N SER A 198 -3.94 -14.38 -35.53
CA SER A 198 -4.72 -15.20 -36.46
C SER A 198 -4.06 -15.37 -37.80
N ASP A 199 -3.13 -14.46 -38.14
CA ASP A 199 -2.35 -14.54 -39.37
C ASP A 199 -1.06 -15.31 -39.08
N ALA A 200 -0.89 -16.46 -39.74
CA ALA A 200 0.25 -17.34 -39.53
C ALA A 200 1.59 -16.69 -39.94
N ALA A 201 1.58 -15.72 -40.88
CA ALA A 201 2.78 -15.01 -41.27
C ALA A 201 3.23 -14.00 -40.19
N THR A 202 2.30 -13.35 -39.50
CA THR A 202 2.56 -12.55 -38.29
C THR A 202 2.96 -13.42 -37.10
N ALA A 203 2.28 -14.55 -36.89
CA ALA A 203 2.46 -15.44 -35.74
C ALA A 203 3.78 -16.23 -35.80
N ARG A 204 4.18 -16.66 -37.01
CA ARG A 204 5.42 -17.38 -37.31
C ARG A 204 5.60 -18.75 -36.64
N ASP A 205 4.50 -19.34 -36.18
CA ASP A 205 4.40 -20.67 -35.57
C ASP A 205 3.74 -21.71 -36.51
N GLY A 206 3.25 -21.27 -37.67
CA GLY A 206 2.71 -22.13 -38.72
C GLY A 206 1.18 -22.27 -38.70
N ASN A 207 0.48 -21.57 -37.81
CA ASN A 207 -0.97 -21.59 -37.71
C ASN A 207 -1.53 -20.23 -37.25
N GLY A 208 -2.83 -20.18 -36.96
CA GLY A 208 -3.46 -19.01 -36.37
C GLY A 208 -3.58 -19.18 -34.86
N ARG A 209 -4.70 -18.73 -34.29
CA ARG A 209 -4.92 -18.78 -32.84
C ARG A 209 -4.78 -20.18 -32.26
N ASP A 210 -4.03 -20.32 -31.19
CA ASP A 210 -3.85 -21.58 -30.48
C ASP A 210 -3.50 -21.39 -28.99
N SER A 211 -3.25 -22.49 -28.29
CA SER A 211 -2.96 -22.51 -26.85
C SER A 211 -1.47 -22.34 -26.51
N ASN A 212 -0.60 -22.06 -27.48
CA ASN A 212 0.83 -21.91 -27.31
C ASN A 212 1.26 -20.43 -27.45
N PRO A 213 1.36 -19.68 -26.36
CA PRO A 213 1.72 -18.25 -26.40
C PRO A 213 3.24 -18.01 -26.55
N ALA A 214 3.98 -18.95 -27.14
CA ALA A 214 5.42 -18.84 -27.29
C ALA A 214 5.77 -17.65 -28.20
N ASP A 215 6.75 -16.84 -27.80
CA ASP A 215 7.30 -15.80 -28.67
C ASP A 215 8.26 -16.45 -29.67
N GLU A 216 7.84 -16.56 -30.94
CA GLU A 216 8.65 -17.08 -32.06
C GLU A 216 9.64 -16.05 -32.63
N GLY A 217 9.61 -14.81 -32.11
CA GLY A 217 10.41 -13.70 -32.56
C GLY A 217 9.73 -12.83 -33.62
N ASP A 218 9.59 -11.55 -33.30
CA ASP A 218 8.97 -10.53 -34.16
C ASP A 218 9.95 -9.86 -35.15
N TRP A 219 11.17 -10.40 -35.31
CA TRP A 219 12.16 -9.88 -36.26
C TRP A 219 11.61 -9.80 -37.69
N TYR A 220 12.10 -8.82 -38.44
CA TYR A 220 11.70 -8.60 -39.83
C TYR A 220 12.85 -8.04 -40.68
N ALA A 221 12.82 -8.33 -41.98
CA ALA A 221 13.77 -7.80 -42.96
C ALA A 221 13.44 -6.36 -43.38
N ALA A 222 14.40 -5.68 -44.01
CA ALA A 222 14.21 -4.32 -44.47
C ALA A 222 13.02 -4.24 -45.45
N ASN A 223 12.16 -3.23 -45.26
CA ASN A 223 10.92 -3.02 -46.01
C ASN A 223 9.86 -4.13 -45.90
N GLU A 224 10.01 -5.12 -45.01
CA GLU A 224 9.06 -6.24 -44.90
C GLU A 224 7.73 -5.80 -44.27
N CYS A 225 7.76 -5.00 -43.20
CA CYS A 225 6.55 -4.54 -42.53
C CYS A 225 5.97 -3.27 -43.13
N VAL A 226 6.85 -2.31 -43.48
CA VAL A 226 6.49 -1.02 -44.08
C VAL A 226 7.64 -0.60 -44.99
N THR A 227 7.35 -0.08 -46.18
CA THR A 227 8.39 0.46 -47.07
C THR A 227 9.11 1.64 -46.42
N GLY A 228 10.44 1.65 -46.48
CA GLY A 228 11.31 2.69 -45.92
C GLY A 228 11.89 2.39 -44.53
N ILE A 229 11.63 1.21 -43.95
CA ILE A 229 12.19 0.81 -42.65
C ILE A 229 13.35 -0.19 -42.81
N LEU A 230 14.32 -0.11 -41.90
CA LEU A 230 15.42 -1.07 -41.80
C LEU A 230 14.96 -2.37 -41.15
N ALA A 231 15.71 -3.45 -41.37
CA ALA A 231 15.51 -4.71 -40.67
C ALA A 231 15.67 -4.55 -39.15
N ALA A 232 14.98 -5.37 -38.37
CA ALA A 232 15.08 -5.39 -36.92
C ALA A 232 15.21 -6.83 -36.40
N ASN A 233 15.97 -6.99 -35.31
CA ASN A 233 16.04 -8.24 -34.54
C ASN A 233 14.77 -8.41 -33.68
N SER A 234 14.57 -9.63 -33.15
CA SER A 234 13.46 -9.90 -32.25
C SER A 234 13.56 -9.06 -30.99
N SER A 235 12.43 -8.50 -30.57
CA SER A 235 12.33 -7.64 -29.39
C SER A 235 12.33 -8.42 -28.09
N TRP A 236 11.75 -9.63 -28.09
CA TRP A 236 11.45 -10.41 -26.87
C TRP A 236 10.69 -9.58 -25.83
N HIS A 237 9.86 -8.65 -26.30
CA HIS A 237 9.26 -7.59 -25.51
C HIS A 237 8.38 -8.16 -24.39
N GLY A 238 7.51 -9.13 -24.71
CA GLY A 238 6.66 -9.79 -23.73
C GLY A 238 7.42 -10.50 -22.61
N THR A 239 8.57 -11.12 -22.94
CA THR A 239 9.46 -11.73 -21.93
C THR A 239 10.07 -10.70 -20.99
N HIS A 240 10.53 -9.55 -21.52
CA HIS A 240 11.06 -8.47 -20.71
C HIS A 240 9.98 -7.84 -19.80
N VAL A 241 8.79 -7.60 -20.35
CA VAL A 241 7.63 -7.10 -19.59
C VAL A 241 7.25 -8.08 -18.48
N ALA A 242 7.11 -9.37 -18.80
CA ALA A 242 6.78 -10.40 -17.82
C ALA A 242 7.85 -10.54 -16.73
N GLY A 243 9.14 -10.42 -17.07
CA GLY A 243 10.24 -10.39 -16.11
C GLY A 243 10.14 -9.21 -15.14
N THR A 244 9.81 -8.02 -15.66
CA THR A 244 9.61 -6.83 -14.81
C THR A 244 8.45 -7.02 -13.83
N VAL A 245 7.39 -7.72 -14.26
CA VAL A 245 6.24 -8.05 -13.40
C VAL A 245 6.63 -9.09 -12.34
N ALA A 246 7.15 -10.26 -12.74
CA ALA A 246 7.31 -11.39 -11.84
C ALA A 246 8.47 -12.34 -12.22
N ALA A 247 9.65 -11.82 -12.56
CA ALA A 247 10.86 -12.63 -12.58
C ALA A 247 11.04 -13.40 -11.26
N VAL A 248 11.56 -14.62 -11.36
CA VAL A 248 11.78 -15.49 -10.21
C VAL A 248 12.83 -14.83 -9.33
N THR A 249 12.43 -14.44 -8.12
CA THR A 249 13.25 -13.63 -7.22
C THR A 249 13.70 -14.47 -6.03
N ASN A 250 14.84 -14.16 -5.44
CA ASN A 250 15.52 -14.95 -4.39
C ASN A 250 16.05 -16.31 -4.87
N ASN A 251 16.44 -16.42 -6.14
CA ASN A 251 16.94 -17.67 -6.71
C ASN A 251 18.46 -17.66 -7.01
N THR A 252 19.20 -16.64 -6.55
CA THR A 252 20.65 -16.45 -6.75
C THR A 252 21.12 -16.29 -8.20
N THR A 253 20.20 -16.03 -9.14
CA THR A 253 20.53 -15.76 -10.54
C THR A 253 19.79 -14.51 -11.01
N GLY A 254 20.11 -14.01 -12.21
CA GLY A 254 19.29 -13.03 -12.92
C GLY A 254 18.83 -11.82 -12.11
N VAL A 255 17.54 -11.48 -12.27
CA VAL A 255 16.90 -10.22 -11.86
C VAL A 255 15.71 -10.48 -10.93
N ALA A 256 15.23 -9.46 -10.23
CA ALA A 256 14.00 -9.54 -9.45
C ALA A 256 12.77 -9.07 -10.26
N GLY A 257 11.59 -9.57 -9.89
CA GLY A 257 10.29 -9.08 -10.37
C GLY A 257 9.62 -8.13 -9.38
N THR A 258 8.78 -7.22 -9.86
CA THR A 258 8.06 -6.27 -9.00
C THR A 258 7.14 -6.99 -8.01
N ALA A 259 6.36 -7.95 -8.50
CA ALA A 259 5.43 -8.79 -7.75
C ALA A 259 5.84 -10.26 -7.91
N TYR A 260 7.04 -10.61 -7.47
CA TYR A 260 7.69 -11.89 -7.77
C TYR A 260 7.02 -13.16 -7.22
N ASN A 261 6.04 -13.03 -6.31
CA ASN A 261 5.19 -14.14 -5.87
C ASN A 261 3.84 -14.20 -6.62
N ALA A 262 3.58 -13.27 -7.54
CA ALA A 262 2.48 -13.38 -8.49
C ALA A 262 2.79 -14.41 -9.57
N LYS A 263 1.76 -14.78 -10.34
CA LYS A 263 1.91 -15.58 -11.56
C LYS A 263 1.51 -14.77 -12.77
N VAL A 264 2.16 -15.04 -13.90
CA VAL A 264 1.91 -14.35 -15.17
C VAL A 264 1.21 -15.30 -16.14
N VAL A 265 0.14 -14.82 -16.77
CA VAL A 265 -0.51 -15.47 -17.91
C VAL A 265 -0.12 -14.70 -19.17
N PRO A 266 0.66 -15.28 -20.09
CA PRO A 266 1.02 -14.65 -21.34
C PRO A 266 -0.17 -14.70 -22.32
N VAL A 267 -0.52 -13.54 -22.87
CA VAL A 267 -1.57 -13.37 -23.86
C VAL A 267 -0.93 -12.79 -25.10
N ARG A 268 -0.56 -13.66 -26.05
CA ARG A 268 0.18 -13.29 -27.24
C ARG A 268 -0.75 -12.63 -28.26
N VAL A 269 -0.49 -11.37 -28.58
CA VAL A 269 -1.29 -10.57 -29.54
C VAL A 269 -0.43 -9.79 -30.55
N LEU A 270 0.88 -9.70 -30.29
CA LEU A 270 1.87 -9.06 -31.15
C LEU A 270 2.80 -10.11 -31.75
N GLY A 271 3.10 -10.01 -33.04
CA GLY A 271 4.09 -10.85 -33.71
C GLY A 271 4.91 -10.01 -34.68
N LYS A 272 5.39 -10.63 -35.76
CA LYS A 272 6.12 -9.91 -36.80
C LYS A 272 5.26 -8.77 -37.36
N CYS A 273 5.84 -7.57 -37.43
CA CYS A 273 5.17 -6.34 -37.86
C CYS A 273 4.07 -5.83 -36.90
N GLY A 274 3.99 -6.33 -35.67
CA GLY A 274 3.07 -5.87 -34.63
C GLY A 274 1.77 -6.67 -34.55
N GLY A 275 0.65 -5.99 -34.28
CA GLY A 275 -0.66 -6.63 -34.10
C GLY A 275 -1.82 -5.73 -34.53
N SER A 276 -2.98 -6.32 -34.82
CA SER A 276 -4.15 -5.60 -35.33
C SER A 276 -4.93 -4.91 -34.19
N ARG A 277 -5.29 -3.62 -34.35
CA ARG A 277 -6.06 -2.83 -33.36
C ARG A 277 -7.39 -3.44 -32.91
N CYS A 278 -8.06 -4.21 -33.79
CA CYS A 278 -9.30 -4.93 -33.45
C CYS A 278 -9.10 -6.00 -32.34
N ARG A 279 -7.86 -6.34 -31.98
CA ARG A 279 -7.53 -7.40 -31.02
C ARG A 279 -6.96 -6.90 -29.68
N ILE A 280 -6.68 -5.60 -29.54
CA ILE A 280 -6.12 -4.98 -28.31
C ILE A 280 -7.24 -4.35 -27.44
N SER A 281 -8.49 -4.38 -27.88
CA SER A 281 -9.63 -3.85 -27.11
C SER A 281 -10.41 -4.97 -26.41
N PRO A 282 -10.74 -4.85 -25.10
CA PRO A 282 -11.59 -5.81 -24.40
C PRO A 282 -13.08 -5.67 -24.74
N THR A 283 -13.47 -4.83 -25.70
CA THR A 283 -14.88 -4.66 -26.07
C THR A 283 -15.32 -5.72 -27.10
N PRO A 284 -16.33 -6.56 -26.80
CA PRO A 284 -16.88 -7.48 -27.76
C PRO A 284 -17.67 -6.67 -28.79
N SER A 285 -17.14 -6.52 -29.99
CA SER A 285 -17.93 -6.05 -31.13
C SER A 285 -18.88 -7.18 -31.57
N SER A 286 -20.11 -7.07 -31.08
CA SER A 286 -21.37 -7.54 -31.67
C SER A 286 -21.32 -8.78 -32.59
N GLY A 287 -21.57 -9.95 -32.00
CA GLY A 287 -22.04 -11.15 -32.69
C GLY A 287 -22.55 -12.15 -31.65
N PRO A 288 -23.73 -12.78 -31.82
CA PRO A 288 -24.26 -13.69 -30.83
C PRO A 288 -23.31 -14.88 -30.64
N PRO A 289 -23.06 -15.33 -29.40
CA PRO A 289 -22.11 -16.40 -29.14
C PRO A 289 -22.63 -17.70 -29.75
N ALA A 290 -21.85 -18.27 -30.68
CA ALA A 290 -21.93 -19.70 -30.95
C ALA A 290 -21.59 -20.42 -29.64
N ALA A 291 -22.56 -21.15 -29.10
CA ALA A 291 -22.45 -21.88 -27.86
C ALA A 291 -21.37 -22.98 -27.96
N ALA A 292 -20.15 -22.69 -27.51
CA ALA A 292 -19.21 -23.71 -27.07
C ALA A 292 -19.34 -23.82 -25.54
N SER A 293 -20.20 -24.75 -25.11
CA SER A 293 -20.36 -25.10 -23.71
C SER A 293 -19.12 -25.86 -23.23
N ALA A 294 -18.21 -25.16 -22.55
CA ALA A 294 -17.21 -25.77 -21.68
C ALA A 294 -17.40 -25.14 -20.29
N ALA A 295 -18.37 -25.65 -19.55
CA ALA A 295 -18.65 -25.22 -18.18
C ALA A 295 -17.49 -25.62 -17.27
N PHE A 296 -16.66 -24.64 -16.89
CA PHE A 296 -15.76 -24.75 -15.74
C PHE A 296 -16.63 -24.82 -14.47
N ARG A 297 -16.93 -26.03 -13.99
CA ARG A 297 -17.62 -26.24 -12.73
C ARG A 297 -16.61 -26.20 -11.58
N PRO A 298 -16.75 -25.32 -10.59
CA PRO A 298 -15.96 -25.40 -9.36
C PRO A 298 -16.42 -26.61 -8.54
N MET A 299 -15.48 -27.45 -8.09
CA MET A 299 -15.77 -28.51 -7.11
C MET A 299 -16.12 -27.86 -5.76
N PRO A 300 -17.18 -28.31 -5.06
CA PRO A 300 -17.46 -27.87 -3.71
C PRO A 300 -16.58 -28.62 -2.71
N ILE A 301 -15.88 -27.86 -1.86
CA ILE A 301 -15.24 -28.34 -0.64
C ILE A 301 -16.35 -28.92 0.25
N ARG A 302 -16.29 -30.23 0.56
CA ARG A 302 -17.13 -30.84 1.60
C ARG A 302 -16.42 -30.73 2.95
N PRO A 303 -17.12 -30.29 4.01
CA PRO A 303 -16.63 -30.44 5.37
C PRO A 303 -16.91 -31.86 5.88
N ARG A 304 -15.87 -32.50 6.42
CA ARG A 304 -15.95 -33.33 7.62
C ARG A 304 -14.68 -33.11 8.43
#